data_AF-A0A1D2RN31-F1
#
_entry.id   AF-A0A1D2RN31-F1
#
_cell.length_a   1.000
_cell.length_b   1.000
_cell.length_c   1.000
_cell.angle_alpha   90.00
_cell.angle_beta   90.00
_cell.angle_gamma   90.00
#
_symmetry.space_group_name_H-M   'P 1'
#
loop_
_entity.id
_entity.type
_entity.pdbx_description
1 polymer ?
#
loop_
_entity_poly.entity_id
_entity_poly.type
_entity_poly.pdbx_seq_one_letter_code
_entity_poly.pdbx_strand_id
1 'polypeptide(L)'
;MSAALIWCPFPDRDAARRIAGQLLADGLVACANILPEMESLFVWEGRPDSASEVGVLFKTTAARLEAAIERLGALGTPTPRTR
;
A
#
# COMPACT_ATOMS: atom_id res chain seq x y z
N MET A 1 3.45 -8.18 -22.32
CA MET A 1 2.90 -7.59 -21.07
C MET A 1 4.05 -6.99 -20.29
N SER A 2 4.07 -5.68 -20.04
CA SER A 2 5.05 -5.06 -19.14
C SER A 2 4.61 -5.23 -17.69
N ALA A 3 5.58 -5.52 -16.81
CA ALA A 3 5.35 -5.57 -15.38
C ALA A 3 5.21 -4.16 -14.78
N ALA A 4 4.47 -4.04 -13.69
CA ALA A 4 4.34 -2.83 -12.89
C ALA A 4 4.36 -3.18 -11.40
N LEU A 5 4.73 -2.21 -10.56
CA LEU A 5 4.88 -2.37 -9.13
C LEU A 5 4.17 -1.21 -8.42
N ILE A 6 3.43 -1.53 -7.35
CA ILE A 6 2.88 -0.53 -6.43
C ILE A 6 3.61 -0.69 -5.10
N TRP A 7 4.20 0.40 -4.62
CA TRP A 7 4.72 0.54 -3.26
C TRP A 7 3.69 1.29 -2.42
N CYS A 8 3.20 0.67 -1.35
CA CYS A 8 2.24 1.29 -0.45
C CYS A 8 2.56 0.92 1.01
N PRO A 9 2.87 1.90 1.87
CA PRO A 9 2.89 1.72 3.31
C PRO A 9 1.49 1.55 3.90
N PHE A 10 1.43 0.88 5.06
CA PHE A 10 0.22 0.66 5.88
C PHE A 10 0.59 0.85 7.36
N PRO A 11 -0.35 1.20 8.27
CA PRO A 11 -0.09 1.53 9.67
C PRO A 11 0.26 0.27 10.47
N ASP A 12 -0.19 -0.89 10.00
CA ASP A 12 0.07 -2.17 10.64
C ASP A 12 -0.05 -3.32 9.63
N ARG A 13 0.39 -4.50 10.10
CA ARG A 13 0.46 -5.71 9.29
C ARG A 13 -0.92 -6.30 8.96
N ASP A 14 -1.95 -6.02 9.76
CA ASP A 14 -3.29 -6.56 9.57
C ASP A 14 -4.05 -5.75 8.51
N ALA A 15 -3.91 -4.43 8.51
CA ALA A 15 -4.35 -3.56 7.43
C ALA A 15 -3.70 -3.96 6.11
N ALA A 16 -2.36 -4.11 6.09
CA ALA A 16 -1.62 -4.58 4.92
C ALA A 16 -2.16 -5.93 4.39
N ARG A 17 -2.36 -6.92 5.27
CA ARG A 17 -2.87 -8.25 4.90
C ARG A 17 -4.28 -8.19 4.35
N ARG A 18 -5.17 -7.43 4.99
CA ARG A 18 -6.57 -7.29 4.56
C ARG A 18 -6.66 -6.70 3.16
N ILE A 19 -5.96 -5.58 2.93
CA ILE A 19 -5.98 -4.90 1.63
C ILE A 19 -5.31 -5.75 0.55
N ALA A 20 -4.17 -6.38 0.86
CA ALA A 20 -3.52 -7.30 -0.07
C ALA A 20 -4.41 -8.48 -0.45
N GLY A 21 -5.10 -9.07 0.52
CA GLY A 21 -6.05 -10.16 0.27
C GLY A 21 -7.16 -9.74 -0.70
N GLN A 22 -7.70 -8.53 -0.54
CA GLN A 22 -8.75 -8.03 -1.43
C GLN A 22 -8.24 -7.78 -2.85
N LEU A 23 -7.06 -7.14 -3.03
CA LEU A 23 -6.50 -6.90 -4.37
C LEU A 23 -6.14 -8.21 -5.09
N LEU A 24 -5.73 -9.24 -4.35
CA LEU A 24 -5.51 -10.58 -4.88
C LEU A 24 -6.82 -11.24 -5.31
N ALA A 25 -7.85 -11.17 -4.47
CA ALA A 25 -9.19 -11.70 -4.78
C ALA A 25 -9.82 -11.03 -6.00
N ASP A 26 -9.59 -9.72 -6.17
CA ASP A 26 -10.05 -8.94 -7.31
C ASP A 26 -9.24 -9.20 -8.60
N GLY A 27 -8.15 -9.99 -8.54
CA GLY A 27 -7.30 -10.30 -9.69
C GLY A 27 -6.53 -9.09 -10.24
N LEU A 28 -6.38 -8.04 -9.43
CA LEU A 28 -5.73 -6.78 -9.80
C LEU A 28 -4.22 -6.83 -9.56
N VAL A 29 -3.77 -7.65 -8.63
CA VAL A 29 -2.35 -7.92 -8.35
C VAL A 29 -2.11 -9.41 -8.35
N ALA A 30 -0.93 -9.85 -8.78
CA ALA A 30 -0.56 -11.26 -8.80
C ALA A 30 0.08 -11.72 -7.49
N CYS A 31 0.80 -10.83 -6.80
CA CYS A 31 1.36 -11.09 -5.47
C CYS A 31 1.60 -9.80 -4.68
N ALA A 32 1.73 -9.94 -3.36
CA ALA A 32 2.04 -8.87 -2.42
C ALA A 32 3.14 -9.34 -1.46
N ASN A 33 4.26 -8.61 -1.37
CA ASN A 33 5.25 -8.86 -0.32
C ASN A 33 5.03 -7.83 0.79
N ILE A 34 4.65 -8.30 1.97
CA ILE A 34 4.55 -7.48 3.17
C ILE A 34 5.93 -7.52 3.86
N LEU A 35 6.57 -6.37 3.94
CA LEU A 35 7.88 -6.22 4.57
C LEU A 35 7.74 -6.21 6.11
N PRO A 36 8.85 -6.28 6.86
CA PRO A 36 8.85 -5.95 8.28
C PRO A 36 8.41 -4.49 8.55
N GLU A 37 8.28 -4.16 9.83
CA GLU A 37 8.06 -2.79 10.28
C GLU A 37 9.18 -1.85 9.84
N MET A 38 8.83 -0.62 9.49
CA MET A 38 9.71 0.46 9.07
C MET A 38 9.26 1.79 9.68
N GLU A 39 10.22 2.71 9.86
CA GLU A 39 9.91 4.10 10.21
C GLU A 39 9.75 4.94 8.94
N SER A 40 8.64 5.68 8.87
CA SER A 40 8.36 6.67 7.84
C SER A 40 8.52 8.07 8.41
N LEU A 41 9.38 8.89 7.80
CA LEU A 41 9.59 10.29 8.14
C LEU A 41 8.85 11.20 7.14
N PHE A 42 8.11 12.18 7.64
CA PHE A 42 7.31 13.10 6.80
C PHE A 42 7.14 14.47 7.46
N VAL A 43 6.53 15.41 6.73
CA VAL A 43 6.15 16.72 7.28
C VAL A 43 4.63 16.77 7.41
N TRP A 44 4.15 17.01 8.62
CA TRP A 44 2.74 17.19 8.95
C TRP A 44 2.53 18.54 9.63
N GLU A 45 1.52 19.29 9.20
CA GLU A 45 1.22 20.64 9.72
C GLU A 45 2.46 21.57 9.79
N GLY A 46 3.37 21.43 8.82
CA GLY A 46 4.60 22.23 8.74
C GLY A 46 5.71 21.81 9.70
N ARG A 47 5.58 20.66 10.39
CA ARG A 47 6.58 20.12 11.31
C ARG A 47 7.05 18.72 10.88
N PRO A 48 8.34 18.37 11.05
CA PRO A 48 8.79 16.99 10.90
C PRO A 48 8.06 16.07 11.89
N ASP A 49 7.65 14.91 11.40
CA ASP A 49 6.97 13.87 12.17
C ASP A 49 7.39 12.48 11.66
N SER A 50 7.08 11.43 12.43
CA SER A 50 7.32 10.05 12.02
C SER A 50 6.20 9.09 12.43
N ALA A 51 6.10 7.98 11.70
CA ALA A 51 5.17 6.89 12.01
C ALA A 51 5.83 5.53 11.80
N SER A 52 5.42 4.55 12.60
CA SER A 52 5.69 3.14 12.32
C SER A 52 4.72 2.65 11.24
N GLU A 53 5.25 2.01 10.20
CA GLU A 53 4.48 1.49 9.07
C GLU A 53 5.00 0.13 8.62
N VAL A 54 4.23 -0.53 7.78
CA VAL A 54 4.58 -1.78 7.10
C VAL A 54 4.43 -1.58 5.60
N GLY A 55 5.54 -1.68 4.88
CA GLY A 55 5.56 -1.53 3.43
C GLY A 55 5.03 -2.76 2.69
N VAL A 56 4.24 -2.56 1.64
CA VAL A 56 3.81 -3.63 0.74
C VAL A 56 4.23 -3.34 -0.70
N LEU A 57 4.83 -4.36 -1.32
CA LEU A 57 5.18 -4.37 -2.74
C LEU A 57 4.19 -5.25 -3.50
N PHE A 58 3.23 -4.63 -4.18
CA PHE A 58 2.26 -5.32 -5.05
C PHE A 58 2.80 -5.45 -6.46
N LYS A 59 2.78 -6.66 -7.02
CA LYS A 59 3.23 -6.93 -8.38
C LYS A 59 2.01 -7.08 -9.27
N THR A 60 2.01 -6.34 -10.37
CA THR A 60 0.92 -6.38 -11.35
C THR A 60 1.48 -6.16 -12.77
N THR A 61 0.60 -5.97 -13.74
CA THR A 61 0.96 -5.59 -15.12
C THR A 61 0.61 -4.13 -15.36
N ALA A 62 1.27 -3.48 -16.33
CA ALA A 62 0.93 -2.10 -16.70
C ALA A 62 -0.56 -1.94 -17.07
N ALA A 63 -1.15 -2.95 -17.71
CA ALA A 63 -2.57 -2.96 -18.07
C ALA A 63 -3.53 -3.00 -16.86
N ARG A 64 -3.07 -3.40 -15.67
CA ARG A 64 -3.87 -3.48 -14.44
C ARG A 64 -3.51 -2.42 -13.41
N LEU A 65 -2.45 -1.65 -13.65
CA LEU A 65 -1.89 -0.72 -12.67
C LEU A 65 -2.92 0.33 -12.23
N GLU A 66 -3.62 0.95 -13.18
CA GLU A 66 -4.60 1.99 -12.90
C GLU A 66 -5.78 1.45 -12.06
N ALA A 67 -6.38 0.33 -12.49
CA ALA A 67 -7.45 -0.33 -11.75
C ALA A 67 -7.01 -0.79 -10.34
N ALA A 68 -5.77 -1.28 -10.20
CA ALA A 68 -5.21 -1.67 -8.91
C ALA A 68 -5.05 -0.46 -7.97
N ILE A 69 -4.61 0.69 -8.49
CA ILE A 69 -4.47 1.93 -7.71
C ILE A 69 -5.84 2.48 -7.30
N GLU A 70 -6.80 2.50 -8.23
CA GLU A 70 -8.17 2.95 -7.95
C GLU A 70 -8.80 2.09 -6.85
N ARG A 71 -8.71 0.77 -6.99
CA ARG A 71 -9.23 -0.16 -5.99
C ARG A 71 -8.54 -0.01 -4.64
N LEU A 72 -7.22 0.15 -4.63
CA LEU A 72 -6.45 0.40 -3.41
C LEU A 72 -6.94 1.68 -2.70
N GLY A 73 -7.16 2.77 -3.44
CA GLY A 73 -7.72 4.00 -2.89
C GLY A 73 -9.14 3.83 -2.33
N ALA A 74 -9.99 3.08 -3.03
CA ALA A 74 -11.38 2.81 -2.60
C ALA A 74 -11.48 1.94 -1.34
N LEU A 75 -10.48 1.10 -1.06
CA LEU A 75 -10.41 0.29 0.16
C LEU A 75 -9.92 1.08 1.39
N GLY A 76 -9.51 2.33 1.18
CA GLY A 76 -8.87 3.17 2.17
C GLY A 76 -7.38 2.86 2.28
N THR A 77 -6.55 3.74 1.76
CA THR A 77 -5.12 3.74 2.07
C THR A 77 -4.90 4.43 3.40
N PRO A 78 -4.30 3.73 4.37
CA PRO A 78 -3.88 4.33 5.62
C PRO A 78 -2.45 4.86 5.43
N THR A 79 -2.31 5.96 4.70
CA THR A 79 -1.23 6.90 5.01
C THR A 79 -1.56 7.49 6.40
N PRO A 80 -0.61 8.07 7.16
CA PRO A 80 -0.90 8.74 8.42
C PRO A 80 -1.66 10.04 8.12
N ARG A 81 -2.92 9.92 7.71
CA ARG A 81 -3.92 10.92 8.00
C ARG A 81 -4.44 10.54 9.38
N THR A 82 -4.39 11.50 10.29
CA THR A 82 -4.95 11.49 11.64
C THR A 82 -4.15 10.72 12.69
N ARG A 83 -3.23 11.43 13.35
CA ARG A 83 -3.48 11.69 14.77
C ARG A 83 -4.33 12.95 14.89
#